data_AF-A0A1V2QSD9-F1
#
_entry.id   AF-A0A1V2QSD9-F1
#
_cell.length_a   1.000
_cell.length_b   1.000
_cell.length_c   1.000
_cell.angle_alpha   90.00
_cell.angle_beta   90.00
_cell.angle_gamma   90.00
#
_symmetry.space_group_name_H-M   'P 1'
#
loop_
_entity.id
_entity.type
_entity.pdbx_description
1 polymer ?
#
loop_
_entity_poly.entity_id
_entity_poly.type
_entity_poly.pdbx_seq_one_letter_code
_entity_poly.pdbx_strand_id
1 'polypeptide(L)'
;MGMVVWVVEDLNEALNEATVTGLRLRPDGSVAILLHVLALPEHSPVDPDTRRALILSGASAVRVLLRRERPAESPRYGPAIPLRDFDAVEEFFASIAVSGSMYGWEFLDSPNLTKDWPSMISLDHPQELTAAAHSLYWFNECGLPASDGYLSHCIEGVVDFTDLAVERFDGSPSSLAWEGFMITANPRCKAGR
;
A
#
# COMPACT_ATOMS: atom_id res chain seq x y z
N MET A 1 27.43 4.93 -14.54
CA MET A 1 26.37 5.14 -13.54
C MET A 1 25.16 4.39 -14.08
N GLY A 2 25.04 3.11 -13.73
CA GLY A 2 24.02 2.22 -14.29
C GLY A 2 22.76 2.31 -13.45
N MET A 3 21.69 2.83 -14.05
CA MET A 3 20.37 2.90 -13.43
C MET A 3 19.85 1.47 -13.25
N VAL A 4 19.41 1.14 -12.04
CA VAL A 4 18.86 -0.17 -11.67
C VAL A 4 17.47 -0.30 -12.31
N VAL A 5 17.35 -1.07 -13.38
CA VAL A 5 16.09 -1.34 -14.09
C VAL A 5 15.32 -2.54 -13.49
N TRP A 6 15.80 -3.11 -12.37
CA TRP A 6 15.43 -4.46 -11.90
C TRP A 6 14.70 -4.52 -10.54
N VAL A 7 13.86 -3.52 -10.19
CA VAL A 7 13.17 -3.50 -8.87
C VAL A 7 11.66 -3.26 -8.98
N VAL A 8 11.16 -2.69 -10.09
CA VAL A 8 9.77 -2.24 -10.18
C VAL A 8 8.77 -3.37 -10.46
N GLU A 9 9.10 -4.29 -11.37
CA GLU A 9 8.18 -5.40 -11.74
C GLU A 9 7.98 -6.38 -10.56
N ASP A 10 9.07 -6.80 -9.91
CA ASP A 10 9.03 -7.71 -8.75
C ASP A 10 8.31 -7.06 -7.55
N LEU A 11 8.50 -5.76 -7.34
CA LEU A 11 7.77 -5.01 -6.31
C LEU A 11 6.28 -4.93 -6.62
N ASN A 12 5.89 -4.74 -7.89
CA ASN A 12 4.49 -4.75 -8.27
C ASN A 12 3.85 -6.12 -8.03
N GLU A 13 4.50 -7.22 -8.41
CA GLU A 13 4.00 -8.59 -8.15
C GLU A 13 3.78 -8.81 -6.64
N ALA A 14 4.76 -8.45 -5.84
CA ALA A 14 4.66 -8.57 -4.41
C ALA A 14 3.57 -7.69 -3.77
N LEU A 15 3.39 -6.47 -4.28
CA LEU A 15 2.31 -5.60 -3.85
C LEU A 15 0.94 -6.14 -4.25
N ASN A 16 0.81 -6.80 -5.42
CA ASN A 16 -0.43 -7.50 -5.79
C ASN A 16 -0.79 -8.67 -4.84
N GLU A 17 0.15 -9.12 -4.02
CA GLU A 17 -0.06 -10.17 -3.02
C GLU A 17 0.10 -9.66 -1.58
N ALA A 18 0.10 -8.34 -1.41
CA ALA A 18 0.22 -7.70 -0.11
C ALA A 18 -1.12 -7.10 0.35
N THR A 19 -1.33 -7.12 1.66
CA THR A 19 -2.43 -6.42 2.32
C THR A 19 -1.86 -5.25 3.10
N VAL A 20 -2.32 -4.03 2.84
CA VAL A 20 -1.92 -2.85 3.63
C VAL A 20 -2.59 -2.91 5.00
N THR A 21 -1.79 -2.89 6.05
CA THR A 21 -2.27 -3.00 7.45
C THR A 21 -2.05 -1.74 8.27
N GLY A 22 -1.41 -0.72 7.69
CA GLY A 22 -1.17 0.55 8.36
C GLY A 22 -0.37 1.54 7.53
N LEU A 23 -0.41 2.79 7.96
CA LEU A 23 0.37 3.89 7.42
C LEU A 23 0.86 4.75 8.59
N ARG A 24 2.18 4.98 8.69
CA ARG A 24 2.80 5.71 9.80
C ARG A 24 3.71 6.81 9.29
N LEU A 25 3.68 7.96 9.96
CA LEU A 25 4.75 8.95 9.87
C LEU A 25 5.80 8.65 10.95
N ARG A 26 7.05 8.49 10.55
CA ARG A 26 8.17 8.23 11.47
C ARG A 26 8.77 9.54 12.00
N PRO A 27 9.46 9.51 13.15
CA PRO A 27 10.09 10.71 13.72
C PRO A 27 11.15 11.36 12.82
N ASP A 28 11.76 10.60 11.91
CA ASP A 28 12.75 11.09 10.93
C ASP A 28 12.11 11.68 9.66
N GLY A 29 10.77 11.75 9.61
CA GLY A 29 10.00 12.27 8.48
C GLY A 29 9.70 11.24 7.39
N SER A 30 10.28 10.03 7.46
CA SER A 30 9.93 8.96 6.52
C SER A 30 8.51 8.43 6.77
N VAL A 31 7.91 7.88 5.71
CA VAL A 31 6.58 7.28 5.78
C VAL A 31 6.73 5.76 5.71
N ALA A 32 6.07 5.04 6.60
CA ALA A 32 6.05 3.58 6.60
C ALA A 32 4.66 3.08 6.19
N ILE A 33 4.60 2.33 5.09
CA ILE A 33 3.40 1.53 4.74
C ILE A 33 3.61 0.13 5.29
N LEU A 34 2.74 -0.29 6.19
CA LEU A 34 2.80 -1.62 6.80
C LEU A 34 2.04 -2.61 5.92
N LEU A 35 2.66 -3.75 5.67
CA LEU A 35 2.16 -4.78 4.77
C LEU A 35 2.16 -6.15 5.46
N HIS A 36 1.14 -6.95 5.18
CA HIS A 36 1.22 -8.40 5.28
C HIS A 36 1.35 -8.96 3.87
N VAL A 37 2.47 -9.61 3.60
CA VAL A 37 2.88 -10.04 2.26
C VAL A 37 2.71 -11.55 2.15
N LEU A 38 1.88 -12.03 1.22
CA LEU A 38 1.42 -13.44 1.21
C LEU A 38 2.26 -14.43 0.40
N ALA A 39 3.10 -14.02 -0.56
CA ALA A 39 3.75 -15.04 -1.40
C ALA A 39 4.68 -15.91 -0.57
N LEU A 40 4.81 -17.16 -1.02
CA LEU A 40 5.61 -18.28 -0.46
C LEU A 40 6.75 -18.74 -1.41
N PRO A 41 8.06 -18.67 -1.07
CA PRO A 41 9.17 -18.82 -2.03
C PRO A 41 8.99 -20.08 -2.84
N GLU A 42 9.10 -19.98 -4.17
CA GLU A 42 9.27 -21.20 -4.95
C GLU A 42 10.54 -21.92 -4.49
N HIS A 43 11.60 -21.14 -4.19
CA HIS A 43 12.90 -21.62 -3.72
C HIS A 43 13.51 -20.73 -2.63
N SER A 44 13.34 -21.12 -1.36
CA SER A 44 14.08 -20.72 -0.14
C SER A 44 13.25 -21.10 1.08
N PRO A 45 13.82 -21.19 2.30
CA PRO A 45 12.99 -21.32 3.49
C PRO A 45 12.01 -20.13 3.58
N VAL A 46 10.72 -20.44 3.70
CA VAL A 46 9.65 -19.45 3.94
C VAL A 46 10.02 -18.63 5.17
N ASP A 47 10.07 -17.31 5.05
CA ASP A 47 10.09 -16.44 6.23
C ASP A 47 8.71 -16.56 6.91
N PRO A 48 8.62 -17.12 8.13
CA PRO A 48 7.34 -17.34 8.78
C PRO A 48 6.65 -16.02 9.17
N ASP A 49 7.37 -14.91 9.18
CA ASP A 49 6.81 -13.59 9.43
C ASP A 49 6.54 -12.87 8.10
N THR A 50 5.26 -12.73 7.75
CA THR A 50 4.80 -12.07 6.53
C THR A 50 4.77 -10.55 6.64
N ARG A 51 5.09 -10.00 7.81
CA ARG A 51 5.01 -8.55 8.06
C ARG A 51 6.21 -7.84 7.45
N ARG A 52 5.93 -6.81 6.65
CA ARG A 52 6.92 -5.94 6.04
C ARG A 52 6.52 -4.49 6.25
N ALA A 53 7.49 -3.60 6.22
CA ALA A 53 7.25 -2.17 6.12
C ALA A 53 7.99 -1.61 4.90
N LEU A 54 7.26 -0.93 4.02
CA LEU A 54 7.87 -0.10 2.97
C LEU A 54 8.18 1.26 3.56
N ILE A 55 9.45 1.62 3.55
CA ILE A 55 9.95 2.85 4.15
C ILE A 55 10.24 3.83 3.01
N LEU A 56 9.43 4.87 2.93
CA LEU A 56 9.51 5.91 1.91
C LEU A 56 10.21 7.13 2.52
N SER A 57 11.49 7.28 2.20
CA SER A 57 12.35 8.35 2.71
C SER A 57 12.31 9.58 1.81
N GLY A 58 12.50 10.75 2.42
CA GLY A 58 12.37 12.03 1.71
C GLY A 58 10.96 12.20 1.14
N ALA A 59 9.94 11.85 1.94
CA ALA A 59 8.56 12.06 1.57
C ALA A 59 8.29 13.57 1.44
N SER A 60 7.53 13.96 0.41
CA SER A 60 7.15 15.36 0.16
C SER A 60 5.64 15.57 0.27
N ALA A 61 4.86 14.52 0.07
CA ALA A 61 3.41 14.56 0.30
C ALA A 61 2.88 13.15 0.60
N VAL A 62 1.87 13.11 1.47
CA VAL A 62 1.04 11.93 1.70
C VAL A 62 -0.41 12.33 1.53
N ARG A 63 -1.11 11.63 0.64
CA ARG A 63 -2.54 11.85 0.38
C ARG A 63 -3.27 10.53 0.57
N VAL A 64 -4.39 10.56 1.29
CA VAL A 64 -5.23 9.38 1.56
C VAL A 64 -6.68 9.71 1.24
N LEU A 65 -7.38 8.74 0.66
CA LEU A 65 -8.80 8.78 0.39
C LEU A 65 -9.45 7.53 1.01
N LEU A 66 -10.34 7.75 1.97
CA LEU A 66 -11.16 6.74 2.60
C LEU A 66 -12.61 6.99 2.21
N ARG A 67 -13.26 5.97 1.65
CA ARG A 67 -14.67 6.04 1.23
C ARG A 67 -15.41 4.78 1.63
N ARG A 68 -16.70 4.92 1.93
CA ARG A 68 -17.61 3.77 2.00
C ARG A 68 -17.95 3.31 0.59
N GLU A 69 -17.89 2.01 0.35
CA GLU A 69 -18.38 1.41 -0.87
C GLU A 69 -19.91 1.21 -0.83
N ARG A 70 -20.52 1.42 -1.99
CA ARG A 70 -21.96 1.26 -2.23
C ARG A 70 -22.15 0.58 -3.59
N PRO A 71 -21.90 -0.73 -3.70
CA PRO A 71 -21.89 -1.44 -4.98
C PRO A 71 -23.21 -1.37 -5.76
N ALA A 72 -24.33 -1.18 -5.05
CA ALA A 72 -25.66 -1.05 -5.63
C ALA A 72 -26.05 0.39 -6.04
N GLU A 73 -25.20 1.39 -5.77
CA GLU A 73 -25.47 2.81 -6.03
C GLU A 73 -24.57 3.36 -7.15
N SER A 74 -25.03 4.44 -7.78
CA SER A 74 -24.22 5.26 -8.68
C SER A 74 -24.15 6.68 -8.11
N PRO A 75 -22.96 7.18 -7.74
CA PRO A 75 -21.64 6.54 -7.86
C PRO A 75 -21.41 5.38 -6.87
N ARG A 76 -20.53 4.42 -7.24
CA ARG A 76 -20.15 3.26 -6.40
C ARG A 76 -19.58 3.68 -5.05
N TYR A 77 -18.92 4.82 -4.96
CA TYR A 77 -18.27 5.28 -3.74
C TYR A 77 -19.00 6.48 -3.14
N GLY A 78 -19.15 6.48 -1.82
CA GLY A 78 -19.63 7.63 -1.07
C GLY A 78 -18.62 8.78 -1.03
N PRO A 79 -18.94 9.87 -0.31
CA PRO A 79 -17.99 10.97 -0.09
C PRO A 79 -16.77 10.50 0.70
N ALA A 80 -15.67 11.26 0.58
CA ALA A 80 -14.49 11.07 1.41
C ALA A 80 -14.83 11.21 2.89
N ILE A 81 -14.34 10.28 3.71
CA ILE A 81 -14.45 10.30 5.17
C ILE A 81 -13.22 11.02 5.71
N PRO A 82 -13.35 12.19 6.38
CA PRO A 82 -12.19 12.94 6.85
C PRO A 82 -11.34 12.17 7.86
N LEU A 83 -10.02 12.23 7.70
CA LEU A 83 -9.02 11.69 8.61
C LEU A 83 -8.13 12.85 9.06
N ARG A 84 -8.06 13.10 10.36
CA ARG A 84 -7.40 14.30 10.89
C ARG A 84 -5.89 14.27 10.70
N ASP A 85 -5.28 13.11 10.90
CA ASP A 85 -3.84 12.88 10.97
C ASP A 85 -3.54 11.38 10.76
N PHE A 86 -2.27 11.01 10.88
CA PHE A 86 -1.83 9.61 10.79
C PHE A 86 -2.40 8.73 11.90
N ASP A 87 -2.63 9.26 13.10
CA ASP A 87 -3.23 8.49 14.20
C ASP A 87 -4.66 8.06 13.82
N ALA A 88 -5.45 8.95 13.20
CA ALA A 88 -6.78 8.61 12.69
C ALA A 88 -6.73 7.55 11.56
N VAL A 89 -5.69 7.56 10.72
CA VAL A 89 -5.47 6.52 9.71
C VAL A 89 -5.17 5.17 10.38
N GLU A 90 -4.31 5.16 11.41
CA GLU A 90 -3.99 3.95 12.17
C GLU A 90 -5.21 3.40 12.94
N GLU A 91 -6.00 4.27 13.56
CA GLU A 91 -7.26 3.90 14.21
C GLU A 91 -8.24 3.26 13.21
N PHE A 92 -8.33 3.79 11.99
CA PHE A 92 -9.12 3.18 10.93
C PHE A 92 -8.61 1.77 10.61
N PHE A 93 -7.31 1.59 10.34
CA PHE A 93 -6.74 0.26 10.08
C PHE A 93 -6.96 -0.72 11.23
N ALA A 94 -6.83 -0.27 12.48
CA ALA A 94 -7.10 -1.09 13.67
C ALA A 94 -8.57 -1.50 13.81
N SER A 95 -9.50 -0.77 13.18
CA SER A 95 -10.94 -1.06 13.20
C SER A 95 -11.40 -2.05 12.11
N ILE A 96 -10.52 -2.38 11.16
CA ILE A 96 -10.84 -3.28 10.04
C ILE A 96 -11.04 -4.71 10.57
N ALA A 97 -12.21 -5.29 10.27
CA ALA A 97 -12.52 -6.67 10.60
C ALA A 97 -12.17 -7.64 9.45
N VAL A 98 -12.25 -7.17 8.19
CA VAL A 98 -11.92 -7.93 6.99
C VAL A 98 -11.08 -7.07 6.07
N SER A 99 -9.95 -7.58 5.60
CA SER A 99 -9.05 -6.86 4.68
C SER A 99 -8.89 -7.62 3.36
N GLY A 100 -8.75 -6.87 2.28
CA GLY A 100 -8.44 -7.37 0.96
C GLY A 100 -6.96 -7.18 0.64
N SER A 101 -6.43 -8.04 -0.23
CA SER A 101 -5.12 -7.81 -0.83
C SER A 101 -5.22 -6.69 -1.87
N MET A 102 -4.12 -5.97 -2.06
CA MET A 102 -3.94 -5.07 -3.18
C MET A 102 -3.98 -5.83 -4.51
N TYR A 103 -4.36 -5.14 -5.58
CA TYR A 103 -4.34 -5.66 -6.95
C TYR A 103 -4.32 -4.49 -7.95
N GLY A 104 -3.56 -4.55 -9.04
CA GLY A 104 -3.46 -3.38 -9.91
C GLY A 104 -2.38 -3.37 -10.97
N TRP A 105 -1.53 -4.40 -11.03
CA TRP A 105 -0.40 -4.55 -11.97
C TRP A 105 0.71 -3.49 -11.88
N GLU A 106 0.42 -2.23 -11.55
CA GLU A 106 1.38 -1.12 -11.40
C GLU A 106 1.03 -0.26 -10.17
N PHE A 107 2.03 0.01 -9.31
CA PHE A 107 1.86 0.84 -8.10
C PHE A 107 2.81 2.05 -8.04
N LEU A 108 3.96 1.97 -8.71
CA LEU A 108 4.95 3.06 -8.75
C LEU A 108 4.77 3.97 -9.97
N ASP A 109 4.93 5.27 -9.77
CA ASP A 109 5.05 6.29 -10.82
C ASP A 109 3.92 6.27 -11.86
N SER A 110 2.71 5.89 -11.41
CA SER A 110 1.51 5.81 -12.24
C SER A 110 0.48 6.87 -11.82
N PRO A 111 0.62 8.13 -12.28
CA PRO A 111 -0.23 9.24 -11.84
C PRO A 111 -1.71 9.07 -12.21
N ASN A 112 -2.01 8.19 -13.18
CA ASN A 112 -3.37 7.90 -13.62
C ASN A 112 -4.21 7.17 -12.55
N LEU A 113 -3.59 6.60 -11.52
CA LEU A 113 -4.28 5.85 -10.46
C LEU A 113 -5.08 6.76 -9.52
N THR A 114 -4.79 8.07 -9.49
CA THR A 114 -5.52 9.04 -8.64
C THR A 114 -6.39 10.00 -9.44
N LYS A 115 -6.52 9.80 -10.77
CA LYS A 115 -7.19 10.75 -11.67
C LYS A 115 -8.69 10.91 -11.42
N ASP A 116 -9.31 9.91 -10.81
CA ASP A 116 -10.74 9.85 -10.49
C ASP A 116 -11.03 10.23 -9.03
N TRP A 117 -10.01 10.62 -8.28
CA TRP A 117 -10.19 11.09 -6.91
C TRP A 117 -11.05 12.37 -6.90
N PRO A 118 -11.96 12.50 -5.92
CA PRO A 118 -12.69 13.74 -5.71
C PRO A 118 -11.73 14.86 -5.26
N SER A 119 -12.16 16.11 -5.46
CA SER A 119 -11.39 17.29 -5.02
C SER A 119 -11.19 17.37 -3.50
N MET A 120 -12.10 16.79 -2.70
CA MET A 120 -11.95 16.64 -1.26
C MET A 120 -11.49 15.22 -0.93
N ILE A 121 -10.30 15.09 -0.36
CA ILE A 121 -9.72 13.82 0.08
C ILE A 121 -9.77 13.68 1.61
N SER A 122 -9.44 12.49 2.11
CA SER A 122 -9.55 12.18 3.54
C SER A 122 -8.42 12.76 4.37
N LEU A 123 -7.19 12.69 3.87
CA LEU A 123 -6.00 13.28 4.48
C LEU A 123 -5.13 13.88 3.38
N ASP A 124 -4.69 15.12 3.57
CA ASP A 124 -3.67 15.78 2.76
C ASP A 124 -2.56 16.28 3.70
N HIS A 125 -1.37 15.67 3.60
CA HIS A 125 -0.23 15.97 4.45
C HIS A 125 0.98 16.35 3.59
N PRO A 126 1.12 17.62 3.22
CA PRO A 126 2.33 18.11 2.57
C PRO A 126 3.49 18.16 3.56
N GLN A 127 4.69 17.82 3.09
CA GLN A 127 5.94 17.99 3.82
C GLN A 127 6.81 19.02 3.08
N GLU A 128 7.36 19.98 3.82
CA GLU A 128 8.26 21.00 3.27
C GLU A 128 9.66 20.40 3.01
N LEU A 129 9.75 19.48 2.04
CA LEU A 129 11.01 18.87 1.61
C LEU A 129 11.11 18.82 0.09
N THR A 130 12.32 18.53 -0.39
CA THR A 130 12.76 18.49 -1.79
C THR A 130 11.74 17.87 -2.75
N ALA A 131 11.78 18.28 -4.02
CA ALA A 131 10.93 17.70 -5.06
C ALA A 131 11.07 16.17 -5.08
N ALA A 132 9.95 15.46 -4.87
CA ALA A 132 9.93 14.00 -4.93
C ALA A 132 10.38 13.50 -6.31
N ALA A 133 11.10 12.39 -6.30
CA ALA A 133 11.53 11.70 -7.52
C ALA A 133 10.50 10.65 -7.97
N HIS A 134 9.75 10.09 -7.01
CA HIS A 134 8.86 8.95 -7.21
C HIS A 134 7.54 9.12 -6.47
N SER A 135 6.54 8.32 -6.87
CA SER A 135 5.25 8.19 -6.20
C SER A 135 4.88 6.71 -6.06
N LEU A 136 4.31 6.33 -4.92
CA LEU A 136 3.77 4.99 -4.69
C LEU A 136 2.30 5.10 -4.34
N TYR A 137 1.45 4.48 -5.16
CA TYR A 137 0.04 4.29 -4.90
C TYR A 137 -0.21 2.96 -4.18
N TRP A 138 -1.15 2.94 -3.25
CA TRP A 138 -1.61 1.75 -2.55
C TRP A 138 -3.10 1.85 -2.28
N PHE A 139 -3.77 0.72 -2.05
CA PHE A 139 -5.16 0.71 -1.62
C PHE A 139 -5.51 -0.57 -0.85
N ASN A 140 -6.66 -0.58 -0.20
CA ASN A 140 -7.21 -1.73 0.48
C ASN A 140 -8.73 -1.65 0.47
N GLU A 141 -9.38 -2.63 -0.16
CA GLU A 141 -10.81 -2.89 -0.01
C GLU A 141 -11.01 -3.66 1.30
N CYS A 142 -11.80 -3.10 2.23
CA CYS A 142 -11.90 -3.60 3.59
C CYS A 142 -13.34 -3.53 4.12
N GLY A 143 -13.59 -4.23 5.23
CA GLY A 143 -14.87 -4.29 5.91
C GLY A 143 -14.75 -3.86 7.36
N LEU A 144 -15.54 -2.86 7.76
CA LEU A 144 -15.75 -2.51 9.16
C LEU A 144 -16.88 -3.35 9.76
N PRO A 145 -16.84 -3.74 11.04
CA PRO A 145 -17.90 -4.52 11.66
C PRO A 145 -19.23 -3.75 11.71
N ALA A 146 -20.34 -4.46 11.49
CA ALA A 146 -21.70 -3.96 11.61
C ALA A 146 -22.65 -5.01 12.20
N SER A 147 -23.87 -4.60 12.56
CA SER A 147 -24.85 -5.47 13.21
C SER A 147 -25.23 -6.72 12.41
N ASP A 148 -25.14 -6.65 11.08
CA ASP A 148 -25.55 -7.67 10.12
C ASP A 148 -24.44 -8.08 9.15
N GLY A 149 -23.16 -7.89 9.55
CA GLY A 149 -22.01 -8.29 8.77
C GLY A 149 -20.93 -7.21 8.76
N TYR A 150 -20.58 -6.74 7.56
CA TYR A 150 -19.53 -5.75 7.37
C TYR A 150 -19.98 -4.61 6.48
N LEU A 151 -19.50 -3.40 6.79
CA LEU A 151 -19.61 -2.24 5.94
C LEU A 151 -18.36 -2.14 5.07
N SER A 152 -18.54 -2.34 3.77
CA SER A 152 -17.47 -2.23 2.78
C SER A 152 -16.95 -0.79 2.68
N HIS A 153 -15.63 -0.65 2.75
CA HIS A 153 -14.88 0.59 2.59
C HIS A 153 -13.70 0.34 1.64
N CYS A 154 -13.23 1.39 1.01
CA CYS A 154 -11.95 1.42 0.33
C CYS A 154 -11.12 2.54 0.94
N ILE A 155 -9.89 2.21 1.34
CA ILE A 155 -8.87 3.20 1.69
C ILE A 155 -7.75 3.10 0.67
N GLU A 156 -7.37 4.23 0.10
CA GLU A 156 -6.32 4.34 -0.91
C GLU A 156 -5.44 5.53 -0.61
N GLY A 157 -4.18 5.47 -1.02
CA GLY A 157 -3.21 6.50 -0.72
C GLY A 157 -2.12 6.60 -1.75
N VAL A 158 -1.48 7.76 -1.80
CA VAL A 158 -0.27 8.01 -2.56
C VAL A 158 0.74 8.72 -1.68
N VAL A 159 1.98 8.25 -1.75
CA VAL A 159 3.12 8.85 -1.09
C VAL A 159 4.10 9.30 -2.17
N ASP A 160 4.46 10.58 -2.17
CA ASP A 160 5.48 11.14 -3.05
C ASP A 160 6.81 11.16 -2.28
N PHE A 161 7.86 10.52 -2.80
CA PHE A 161 9.09 10.21 -2.06
C PHE A 161 10.37 10.27 -2.91
N THR A 162 11.52 10.11 -2.27
CA THR A 162 12.84 10.12 -2.92
C THR A 162 13.48 8.73 -2.97
N ASP A 163 13.43 7.99 -1.86
CA ASP A 163 14.05 6.67 -1.75
C ASP A 163 13.13 5.65 -1.07
N LEU A 164 13.27 4.37 -1.43
CA LEU A 164 12.45 3.27 -0.93
C LEU A 164 13.34 2.20 -0.29
N ALA A 165 12.96 1.74 0.89
CA ALA A 165 13.55 0.58 1.54
C ALA A 165 12.47 -0.37 2.08
N VAL A 166 12.88 -1.60 2.41
CA VAL A 166 12.01 -2.59 3.06
C VAL A 166 12.60 -2.94 4.42
N GLU A 167 11.75 -2.97 5.44
CA GLU A 167 12.10 -3.48 6.75
C GLU A 167 11.22 -4.70 7.10
N ARG A 168 11.79 -5.62 7.89
CA ARG A 168 11.03 -6.64 8.61
C ARG A 168 10.31 -6.02 9.81
N PHE A 169 9.42 -6.79 10.43
CA PHE A 169 8.69 -6.36 11.63
C PHE A 169 9.60 -5.95 12.80
N ASP A 170 10.77 -6.57 12.93
CA ASP A 170 11.75 -6.24 13.97
C ASP A 170 12.61 -5.01 13.65
N GLY A 171 12.34 -4.32 12.53
CA GLY A 171 13.08 -3.16 12.06
C GLY A 171 14.39 -3.49 11.35
N SER A 172 14.72 -4.77 11.17
CA SER A 172 15.89 -5.16 10.39
C SER A 172 15.66 -4.87 8.89
N PRO A 173 16.69 -4.38 8.17
CA PRO A 173 16.59 -4.21 6.72
C PRO A 173 16.28 -5.54 6.02
N SER A 174 15.39 -5.49 5.03
CA SER A 174 15.15 -6.57 4.08
C SER A 174 15.56 -6.11 2.68
N SER A 175 15.95 -7.06 1.85
CA SER A 175 16.25 -6.77 0.45
C SER A 175 14.98 -6.41 -0.31
N LEU A 176 15.08 -5.38 -1.17
CA LEU A 176 14.09 -5.09 -2.22
C LEU A 176 14.17 -6.10 -3.38
N ALA A 177 15.33 -6.73 -3.57
CA ALA A 177 15.48 -7.76 -4.58
C ALA A 177 14.77 -9.04 -4.13
N TRP A 178 14.12 -9.73 -5.08
CA TRP A 178 13.81 -11.18 -5.16
C TRP A 178 13.86 -12.00 -3.84
N GLU A 179 15.02 -12.06 -3.18
CA GLU A 179 15.27 -12.82 -1.95
C GLU A 179 14.60 -12.25 -0.68
N GLY A 180 14.20 -10.97 -0.67
CA GLY A 180 13.68 -10.28 0.52
C GLY A 180 12.22 -9.81 0.46
N PHE A 181 11.62 -9.80 -0.74
CA PHE A 181 10.27 -9.27 -0.96
C PHE A 181 9.27 -10.35 -1.38
N MET A 182 9.51 -11.10 -2.47
CA MET A 182 8.77 -12.30 -2.91
C MET A 182 9.61 -13.11 -3.93
N ILE A 183 10.01 -14.35 -3.67
CA ILE A 183 9.24 -15.56 -4.01
C ILE A 183 8.60 -15.57 -5.42
N THR A 184 8.98 -16.52 -6.29
CA THR A 184 8.43 -16.58 -7.64
C THR A 184 7.02 -17.16 -7.67
N ALA A 185 6.16 -16.54 -8.47
CA ALA A 185 4.95 -17.17 -8.99
C ALA A 185 5.27 -18.46 -9.77
N ASN A 186 4.50 -19.49 -9.44
CA ASN A 186 4.46 -20.78 -10.12
C ASN A 186 4.29 -20.62 -11.65
N PRO A 187 5.18 -21.18 -12.50
CA PRO A 187 5.04 -21.11 -13.97
C PRO A 187 3.81 -21.85 -14.52
N ARG A 188 2.98 -22.49 -13.67
CA ARG A 188 1.79 -23.25 -14.12
C ARG A 188 0.50 -22.45 -14.29
N CYS A 189 0.45 -21.16 -13.96
CA CYS A 189 -0.77 -20.36 -14.22
C CYS A 189 -0.88 -19.81 -15.66
N LYS A 190 0.10 -20.07 -16.54
CA LYS A 190 -0.06 -19.87 -18.00
C LYS A 190 -0.47 -21.17 -18.70
N ALA A 191 -1.62 -21.74 -18.34
CA ALA A 191 -2.28 -22.75 -19.17
C ALA A 191 -3.79 -22.73 -18.94
N GLY A 192 -4.49 -21.91 -19.72
CA GLY A 192 -5.94 -21.87 -19.78
C GLY A 192 -6.41 -20.75 -20.70
N ARG A 193 -6.29 -20.99 -22.02
CA ARG A 193 -7.09 -20.26 -23.02
C ARG A 193 -8.55 -20.66 -22.90
#